data_AF-A0A1M4DZ43-F1
#
_entry.id   AF-A0A1M4DZ43-F1
#
_cell.length_a   1.000
_cell.length_b   1.000
_cell.length_c   1.000
_cell.angle_alpha   90.00
_cell.angle_beta   90.00
_cell.angle_gamma   90.00
#
_symmetry.space_group_name_H-M   'P 1'
#
loop_
_entity.id
_entity.type
_entity.pdbx_description
1 polymer ?
#
loop_
_entity_poly.entity_id
_entity_poly.type
_entity_poly.pdbx_seq_one_letter_code
_entity_poly.pdbx_strand_id
1 'polypeptide(L)'
;MTWLAEEVERRRLSRLSPGGSSAPVIVLVIDGWEYFEDRGSPDFFETPLLVTLRGIVAGGPPVGIHVVAVGGHDMLRGKTPDLFSRRLFLPFPREETRRSYLTSGMVSPPVLAGRAIEAASGLHAQICLPPETLPAPPAPARHSREPSPGPKPFPPLPATVALRDLPAPAIGLGGPDVTPVDLDLFDLGPHLVLVSGPSGSGRSNAALVMATVLLRAGVRVLAVGPPRSPLVRSLPEARALAGTAFTDAALREAVEAFEGERYAVVVDDFDQVTVTPREQGFDTLPTLVQDILAPSELGRRALVLCGDATPLLEGHRRALAGEVSEVVRSGVRFVLTPTSRVHAREHGVNLEPDQFFGGPVGRGYMGVGRRLELVQFAGV
;
A
#
# COMPACT_ATOMS: atom_id res chain seq x y z
N MET A 1 5.39 -6.65 7.39
CA MET A 1 6.10 -6.17 8.59
C MET A 1 5.28 -5.20 9.43
N THR A 2 4.61 -4.20 8.84
CA THR A 2 3.74 -3.25 9.55
C THR A 2 2.72 -3.92 10.48
N TRP A 3 2.00 -4.93 9.99
CA TRP A 3 1.07 -5.73 10.81
C TRP A 3 1.71 -6.29 12.09
N LEU A 4 2.96 -6.77 12.02
CA LEU A 4 3.63 -7.35 13.18
C LEU A 4 4.01 -6.27 14.20
N ALA A 5 4.37 -5.07 13.75
CA ALA A 5 4.63 -3.93 14.63
C ALA A 5 3.34 -3.47 15.33
N GLU A 6 2.23 -3.38 14.60
CA GLU A 6 0.90 -3.10 15.16
C GLU A 6 0.47 -4.17 16.17
N GLU A 7 0.75 -5.44 15.89
CA GLU A 7 0.46 -6.56 16.78
C GLU A 7 1.30 -6.50 18.06
N VAL A 8 2.58 -6.10 18.00
CA VAL A 8 3.40 -5.83 19.19
C VAL A 8 2.73 -4.76 20.05
N GLU A 9 2.33 -3.64 19.45
CA GLU A 9 1.74 -2.52 20.18
C GLU A 9 0.37 -2.87 20.77
N ARG A 10 -0.49 -3.51 19.98
CA ARG A 10 -1.80 -4.00 20.43
C ARG A 10 -1.67 -4.91 21.65
N ARG A 11 -0.73 -5.86 21.64
CA ARG A 11 -0.50 -6.77 22.79
C ARG A 11 0.12 -6.06 23.99
N ARG A 12 0.99 -5.06 23.77
CA ARG A 12 1.53 -4.22 24.86
C ARG A 12 0.40 -3.48 25.59
N LEU A 13 -0.51 -2.86 24.84
CA LEU A 13 -1.67 -2.17 25.40
C LEU A 13 -2.65 -3.14 26.07
N SER A 14 -2.90 -4.30 25.46
CA SER A 14 -3.83 -5.31 26.01
C SER A 14 -3.39 -5.89 27.36
N ARG A 15 -2.07 -5.92 27.64
CA ARG A 15 -1.54 -6.37 28.93
C ARG A 15 -1.90 -5.48 30.11
N LEU A 16 -2.22 -4.22 29.83
CA LEU A 16 -2.67 -3.28 30.84
C LEU A 16 -4.13 -3.51 31.25
N SER A 17 -4.85 -4.36 30.50
CA SER A 17 -6.24 -4.72 30.77
C SER A 17 -6.34 -6.12 31.42
N PRO A 18 -6.89 -6.25 32.64
CA PRO A 18 -7.11 -7.55 33.26
C PRO A 18 -8.20 -8.33 32.50
N GLY A 19 -7.88 -9.55 32.04
CA GLY A 19 -8.81 -10.45 31.34
C GLY A 19 -8.40 -10.90 29.93
N GLY A 20 -7.18 -10.57 29.46
CA GLY A 20 -6.72 -10.94 28.12
C GLY A 20 -6.60 -12.46 27.90
N SER A 21 -7.25 -12.96 26.85
CA SER A 21 -7.04 -14.32 26.31
C SER A 21 -5.57 -14.55 25.94
N SER A 22 -5.06 -15.78 26.11
CA SER A 22 -3.69 -16.15 25.76
C SER A 22 -3.50 -16.11 24.23
N ALA A 23 -2.97 -15.01 23.71
CA ALA A 23 -2.61 -14.91 22.30
C ALA A 23 -1.50 -15.91 21.95
N PRO A 24 -1.51 -16.50 20.74
CA PRO A 24 -0.48 -17.46 20.32
C PRO A 24 0.89 -16.79 20.25
N VAL A 25 1.94 -17.57 20.49
CA VAL A 25 3.33 -17.15 20.27
C VAL A 25 3.56 -16.95 18.77
N ILE A 26 4.15 -15.82 18.39
CA ILE A 26 4.54 -15.54 17.01
C ILE A 26 6.07 -15.63 16.92
N VAL A 27 6.58 -16.34 15.90
CA VAL A 27 8.01 -16.39 15.61
C VAL A 27 8.24 -15.84 14.20
N LEU A 28 9.00 -14.74 14.11
CA LEU A 28 9.49 -14.19 12.86
C LEU A 28 10.89 -14.76 12.58
N VAL A 29 11.03 -15.52 11.50
CA VAL A 29 12.33 -16.03 11.04
C VAL A 29 12.83 -15.17 9.88
N ILE A 30 14.06 -14.67 9.99
CA ILE A 30 14.71 -13.84 8.97
C ILE A 30 15.99 -14.57 8.57
N ASP A 31 16.11 -14.91 7.29
CA ASP A 31 17.33 -15.47 6.71
C ASP A 31 17.99 -14.41 5.81
N GLY A 32 19.20 -14.00 6.16
CA GLY A 32 19.92 -12.90 5.51
C GLY A 32 19.62 -11.53 6.11
N TRP A 33 19.96 -11.31 7.39
CA TRP A 33 19.82 -9.99 8.04
C TRP A 33 20.57 -8.87 7.32
N GLU A 34 21.70 -9.19 6.68
CA GLU A 34 22.52 -8.26 5.90
C GLU A 34 21.74 -7.52 4.80
N TYR A 35 20.65 -8.08 4.28
CA TYR A 35 19.80 -7.38 3.30
C TYR A 35 19.02 -6.20 3.90
N PHE A 36 18.83 -6.19 5.22
CA PHE A 36 18.22 -5.07 5.93
C PHE A 36 19.28 -4.12 6.51
N GLU A 37 20.44 -4.68 6.87
CA GLU A 37 21.53 -3.94 7.50
C GLU A 37 22.90 -4.39 6.99
N ASP A 38 23.39 -3.70 5.96
CA ASP A 38 24.75 -3.84 5.43
C ASP A 38 25.59 -2.62 5.80
N ARG A 39 26.21 -2.64 6.99
CA ARG A 39 27.11 -1.55 7.41
C ARG A 39 28.45 -1.54 6.65
N GLY A 40 28.74 -2.55 5.84
CA GLY A 40 29.92 -2.59 4.98
C GLY A 40 29.76 -1.71 3.74
N SER A 41 28.52 -1.47 3.31
CA SER A 41 28.21 -0.60 2.17
C SER A 41 28.29 0.89 2.53
N PRO A 42 29.02 1.72 1.75
CA PRO A 42 29.02 3.18 1.93
C PRO A 42 27.67 3.81 1.60
N ASP A 43 26.84 3.13 0.81
CA ASP A 43 25.49 3.57 0.43
C ASP A 43 24.43 3.16 1.46
N PHE A 44 24.84 2.54 2.57
CA PHE A 44 23.93 2.12 3.61
C PHE A 44 23.25 3.33 4.27
N PHE A 45 21.92 3.29 4.26
CA PHE A 45 21.09 4.17 5.06
C PHE A 45 20.08 3.32 5.83
N GLU A 46 19.75 3.79 7.03
CA GLU A 46 18.76 3.13 7.86
C GLU A 46 17.36 3.30 7.26
N THR A 47 16.75 2.19 6.86
CA THR A 47 15.40 2.17 6.30
C THR A 47 14.35 2.16 7.43
N PRO A 48 13.16 2.74 7.23
CA PRO A 48 12.04 2.61 8.17
C PRO A 48 11.65 1.15 8.45
N LEU A 49 11.83 0.27 7.48
CA LEU A 49 11.66 -1.17 7.65
C LEU A 49 12.65 -1.74 8.68
N LEU A 50 13.93 -1.39 8.60
CA LEU A 50 14.94 -1.79 9.58
C LEU A 50 14.62 -1.24 10.98
N VAL A 51 14.19 0.03 11.07
CA VAL A 51 13.76 0.63 12.34
C VAL A 51 12.58 -0.15 12.93
N THR A 52 11.60 -0.49 12.11
CA THR A 52 10.43 -1.29 12.50
C THR A 52 10.84 -2.68 12.98
N LEU A 53 11.72 -3.36 12.24
CA LEU A 53 12.25 -4.66 12.59
C LEU A 53 12.96 -4.63 13.95
N ARG A 54 13.84 -3.66 14.19
CA ARG A 54 14.53 -3.51 15.48
C ARG A 54 13.56 -3.23 16.62
N GLY A 55 12.52 -2.43 16.36
CA GLY A 55 11.43 -2.19 17.32
C GLY A 55 10.70 -3.48 17.70
N ILE A 56 10.44 -4.36 16.73
CA ILE A 56 9.85 -5.68 16.95
C ILE A 56 10.81 -6.59 17.74
N VAL A 57 12.10 -6.63 17.39
CA VAL A 57 13.10 -7.45 18.11
C VAL A 57 13.20 -7.04 19.58
N ALA A 58 13.29 -5.73 19.85
CA ALA A 58 13.39 -5.22 21.22
C ALA A 58 12.06 -5.35 21.99
N GLY A 59 10.94 -5.17 21.29
CA GLY A 59 9.63 -5.01 21.92
C GLY A 59 8.72 -6.23 21.94
N GLY A 60 9.00 -7.21 21.10
CA GLY A 60 8.22 -8.41 20.89
C GLY A 60 8.33 -9.45 22.01
N PRO A 61 9.53 -9.78 22.54
CA PRO A 61 9.69 -10.90 23.47
C PRO A 61 8.80 -10.80 24.71
N PRO A 62 8.63 -9.62 25.34
CA PRO A 62 7.68 -9.49 26.43
C PRO A 62 6.30 -10.00 26.01
N VAL A 63 5.77 -9.64 24.84
CA VAL A 63 4.42 -9.94 24.35
C VAL A 63 4.24 -11.26 23.58
N GLY A 64 5.22 -12.15 23.66
CA GLY A 64 5.18 -13.46 22.99
C GLY A 64 5.41 -13.39 21.48
N ILE A 65 6.17 -12.39 21.03
CA ILE A 65 6.61 -12.25 19.63
C ILE A 65 8.13 -12.35 19.62
N HIS A 66 8.68 -13.38 18.98
CA HIS A 66 10.11 -13.67 18.97
C HIS A 66 10.68 -13.52 17.56
N VAL A 67 11.92 -13.08 17.46
CA VAL A 67 12.63 -12.95 16.19
C VAL A 67 13.84 -13.89 16.21
N VAL A 68 13.96 -14.72 15.18
CA VAL A 68 15.12 -15.56 14.88
C VAL A 68 15.74 -15.00 13.61
N ALA A 69 16.88 -14.31 13.75
CA ALA A 69 17.60 -13.76 12.62
C ALA A 69 18.86 -14.57 12.34
N VAL A 70 19.09 -14.87 11.06
CA VAL A 70 20.27 -15.52 10.51
C VAL A 70 20.94 -14.51 9.60
N GLY A 71 22.27 -14.44 9.65
CA GLY A 71 23.02 -13.53 8.80
C GLY A 71 24.51 -13.65 8.99
N GLY A 72 25.22 -12.87 8.18
CA GLY A 72 26.67 -12.90 8.09
C GLY A 72 27.40 -12.04 9.13
N HIS A 73 28.59 -11.60 8.74
CA HIS A 73 29.49 -10.81 9.57
C HIS A 73 28.90 -9.47 10.01
N ASP A 74 28.00 -8.86 9.22
CA ASP A 74 27.42 -7.55 9.53
C ASP A 74 26.47 -7.57 10.73
N MET A 75 25.86 -8.73 11.04
CA MET A 75 25.10 -8.89 12.29
C MET A 75 25.94 -8.69 13.55
N LEU A 76 27.27 -8.78 13.43
CA LEU A 76 28.21 -8.67 14.55
C LEU A 76 28.71 -7.24 14.77
N ARG A 77 28.27 -6.29 13.94
CA ARG A 77 28.69 -4.89 13.99
C ARG A 77 27.61 -4.02 14.64
N GLY A 78 28.04 -2.94 15.28
CA GLY A 78 27.13 -1.94 15.83
C GLY A 78 26.29 -2.46 17.00
N LYS A 79 25.01 -2.09 17.03
CA LYS A 79 24.06 -2.40 18.12
C LYS A 79 23.24 -3.66 17.89
N THR A 80 23.36 -4.27 16.72
CA THR A 80 22.55 -5.42 16.31
C THR A 80 22.75 -6.64 17.21
N PRO A 81 23.97 -7.00 17.65
CA PRO A 81 24.16 -8.09 18.61
C PRO A 81 23.40 -7.90 19.92
N ASP A 82 23.26 -6.66 20.39
CA ASP A 82 22.63 -6.33 21.68
C ASP A 82 21.11 -6.50 21.64
N LEU A 83 20.52 -6.56 20.45
CA LEU A 83 19.09 -6.82 20.28
C LEU A 83 18.72 -8.29 20.56
N PHE A 84 19.68 -9.22 20.47
CA PHE A 84 19.44 -10.65 20.57
C PHE A 84 19.92 -11.20 21.91
N SER A 85 18.96 -11.72 22.70
CA SER A 85 19.23 -12.35 24.00
C SER A 85 20.00 -13.67 23.90
N ARG A 86 19.87 -14.38 22.78
CA ARG A 86 20.61 -15.61 22.49
C ARG A 86 21.30 -15.49 21.15
N ARG A 87 22.60 -15.79 21.13
CA ARG A 87 23.46 -15.70 19.95
C ARG A 87 24.23 -16.99 19.80
N LEU A 88 24.00 -17.68 18.69
CA LEU A 88 24.73 -18.89 18.31
C LEU A 88 25.65 -18.55 17.15
N PHE A 89 26.96 -18.70 17.36
CA PHE A 89 27.95 -18.46 16.33
C PHE A 89 28.38 -19.76 15.69
N LEU A 90 28.07 -19.92 14.40
CA LEU A 90 28.67 -20.94 13.56
C LEU A 90 30.10 -20.51 13.17
N PRO A 91 30.99 -21.45 12.84
CA PRO A 91 32.39 -21.13 12.55
C PRO A 91 32.51 -20.31 11.26
N PHE A 92 32.99 -19.07 11.38
CA PHE A 92 33.48 -18.30 10.23
C PHE A 92 34.75 -18.95 9.67
N PRO A 93 35.02 -18.86 8.34
CA PRO A 93 36.20 -19.46 7.75
C PRO A 93 37.52 -18.97 8.35
N ARG A 94 37.63 -17.65 8.61
CA ARG A 94 38.84 -17.03 9.16
C ARG A 94 38.86 -17.08 10.68
N GLU A 95 39.98 -17.53 11.26
CA GLU A 95 40.13 -17.62 12.73
C GLU A 95 40.06 -16.26 13.42
N GLU A 96 40.64 -15.22 12.81
CA GLU A 96 40.58 -13.84 13.31
C GLU A 96 39.13 -13.39 13.49
N THR A 97 38.29 -13.63 12.48
CA THR A 97 36.84 -13.35 12.53
C THR A 97 36.15 -14.18 13.59
N ARG A 98 36.55 -15.44 13.80
CA ARG A 98 35.96 -16.23 14.89
C ARG A 98 36.33 -15.67 16.26
N ARG A 99 37.58 -15.29 16.48
CA ARG A 99 38.08 -14.81 17.78
C ARG A 99 37.58 -13.43 18.15
N SER A 100 37.34 -12.55 17.18
CA SER A 100 36.88 -11.17 17.44
C SER A 100 35.53 -11.07 18.15
N TYR A 101 34.75 -12.16 18.21
CA TYR A 101 33.39 -12.15 18.78
C TYR A 101 33.19 -13.08 19.96
N LEU A 102 34.27 -13.73 20.40
CA LEU A 102 34.25 -14.54 21.60
C LEU A 102 34.88 -13.73 22.74
N THR A 103 34.35 -13.89 23.95
CA THR A 103 34.97 -13.32 25.13
C THR A 103 36.38 -13.89 25.31
N SER A 104 37.29 -13.08 25.87
CA SER A 104 38.65 -13.52 26.17
C SER A 104 38.66 -14.84 26.93
N GLY A 105 39.46 -15.81 26.47
CA GLY A 105 39.56 -17.15 27.05
C GLY A 105 38.61 -18.20 26.47
N MET A 106 37.67 -17.82 25.60
CA MET A 106 36.79 -18.78 24.92
C MET A 106 37.50 -19.50 23.77
N VAL A 107 37.27 -20.82 23.67
CA VAL A 107 37.80 -21.65 22.58
C VAL A 107 36.87 -21.57 21.38
N SER A 108 37.42 -21.16 20.24
CA SER A 108 36.69 -21.11 18.97
C SER A 108 36.22 -22.51 18.55
N PRO A 109 34.98 -22.66 18.06
CA PRO A 109 34.51 -23.94 17.56
C PRO A 109 35.32 -24.38 16.33
N PRO A 110 35.57 -25.69 16.14
CA PRO A 110 36.17 -26.20 14.91
C PRO A 110 35.28 -25.91 13.71
N VAL A 111 35.88 -25.78 12.53
CA VAL A 111 35.19 -25.49 11.27
C VAL A 111 34.48 -26.75 10.76
N LEU A 112 33.37 -27.09 11.41
CA LEU A 112 32.51 -28.23 11.07
C LEU A 112 31.07 -27.74 10.85
N ALA A 113 30.39 -28.28 9.84
CA ALA A 113 29.00 -27.94 9.56
C ALA A 113 28.10 -28.25 10.78
N GLY A 114 27.21 -27.30 11.12
CA GLY A 114 26.31 -27.40 12.27
C GLY A 114 26.99 -27.25 13.64
N ARG A 115 28.32 -27.14 13.72
CA ARG A 115 29.00 -26.79 14.97
C ARG A 115 28.75 -25.31 15.28
N ALA A 116 28.46 -24.99 16.52
CA ALA A 116 28.26 -23.62 16.98
C ALA A 116 28.82 -23.40 18.38
N ILE A 117 28.95 -22.13 18.78
CA ILE A 117 29.21 -21.70 20.17
C ILE A 117 28.16 -20.68 20.59
N GLU A 118 27.60 -20.83 21.79
CA GLU A 118 26.70 -19.83 22.38
C GLU A 118 27.52 -18.67 22.95
N ALA A 119 27.27 -17.46 22.46
CA ALA A 119 28.11 -16.29 22.75
C ALA A 119 28.17 -15.91 24.23
N ALA A 120 27.08 -16.14 24.97
CA ALA A 120 26.97 -15.71 26.37
C ALA A 120 27.65 -16.68 27.34
N SER A 121 27.64 -17.98 27.03
CA SER A 121 28.09 -19.05 27.92
C SER A 121 29.39 -19.72 27.47
N GLY A 122 29.72 -19.58 26.19
CA GLY A 122 30.80 -20.32 25.55
C GLY A 122 30.52 -21.81 25.35
N LEU A 123 29.28 -22.25 25.52
CA LEU A 123 28.90 -23.64 25.30
C LEU A 123 28.98 -24.00 23.83
N HIS A 124 29.74 -25.06 23.52
CA HIS A 124 29.80 -25.63 22.18
C HIS A 124 28.55 -26.47 21.93
N ALA A 125 27.86 -26.22 20.82
CA ALA A 125 26.64 -26.91 20.42
C ALA A 125 26.82 -27.59 19.05
N GLN A 126 26.11 -28.69 18.82
CA GLN A 126 25.93 -29.27 17.50
C GLN A 126 24.46 -29.12 17.12
N ILE A 127 24.20 -28.41 16.04
CA ILE A 127 22.84 -28.22 15.50
C ILE A 127 22.39 -29.54 14.89
N CYS A 128 21.23 -30.01 15.33
CA CYS A 128 20.60 -31.21 14.78
C CYS A 128 20.06 -30.92 13.38
N LEU A 129 20.08 -31.93 12.52
CA LEU A 129 19.36 -31.84 11.24
C LEU A 129 17.85 -31.82 11.52
N PRO A 130 17.06 -31.11 10.71
CA PRO A 130 15.62 -31.23 10.78
C PRO A 130 15.21 -32.69 10.50
N PRO A 131 14.12 -33.18 11.11
CA PRO A 131 13.62 -34.52 10.82
C PRO A 131 13.19 -34.62 9.35
N GLU A 132 13.34 -35.80 8.74
CA GLU A 132 12.89 -36.05 7.35
C GLU A 132 11.38 -35.81 7.18
N THR A 133 10.62 -36.00 8.26
CA THR A 133 9.19 -35.72 8.31
C THR A 133 8.90 -34.77 9.47
N LEU A 134 8.24 -33.65 9.16
CA LEU A 134 7.69 -32.79 10.19
C LEU A 134 6.45 -33.48 10.77
N PRO A 135 6.36 -33.68 12.10
CA PRO A 135 5.13 -34.17 12.70
C PRO A 135 3.99 -33.20 12.38
N ALA A 136 2.82 -33.73 12.04
CA ALA A 136 1.63 -32.92 11.84
C ALA A 136 1.38 -32.07 13.10
N PRO A 137 0.93 -30.81 12.95
CA PRO A 137 0.57 -30.00 14.12
C PRO A 137 -0.46 -30.76 14.96
N PRO A 138 -0.39 -30.66 16.30
CA PRO A 138 -1.32 -31.37 17.17
C PRO A 138 -2.76 -31.03 16.77
N ALA A 139 -3.56 -32.07 16.52
CA ALA A 139 -4.98 -31.88 16.20
C ALA A 139 -5.67 -31.14 17.36
N PRO A 140 -6.65 -30.26 17.07
CA PRO A 140 -7.44 -29.62 18.12
C PRO A 140 -7.99 -30.66 19.10
N ALA A 141 -8.00 -30.33 20.39
CA ALA A 141 -8.58 -31.19 21.41
C ALA A 141 -10.01 -31.60 20.99
N ARG A 142 -10.30 -32.91 21.00
CA ARG A 142 -11.56 -33.52 20.52
C ARG A 142 -12.85 -32.98 21.18
N HIS A 143 -12.72 -32.12 22.18
CA HIS A 143 -13.82 -31.48 22.91
C HIS A 143 -13.94 -29.96 22.66
N SER A 144 -13.03 -29.36 21.88
CA SER A 144 -13.20 -27.99 21.38
C SER A 144 -14.12 -28.02 20.16
N ARG A 145 -15.32 -27.47 20.29
CA ARG A 145 -16.24 -27.26 19.14
C ARG A 145 -15.70 -26.23 18.14
N GLU A 146 -14.71 -25.44 18.55
CA GLU A 146 -14.02 -24.51 17.67
C GLU A 146 -12.74 -25.16 17.13
N PRO A 147 -12.54 -25.16 15.80
CA PRO A 147 -11.28 -25.60 15.23
C PRO A 147 -10.15 -24.77 15.84
N SER A 148 -9.11 -25.42 16.36
CA SER A 148 -7.90 -24.69 16.78
C SER A 148 -7.43 -23.90 15.58
N PRO A 149 -7.35 -22.55 15.67
CA PRO A 149 -6.96 -21.75 14.53
C PRO A 149 -5.52 -22.12 14.19
N GLY A 150 -5.35 -22.73 13.02
CA GLY A 150 -4.03 -22.88 12.42
C GLY A 150 -3.37 -21.50 12.23
N PRO A 151 -2.09 -21.46 11.86
CA PRO A 151 -1.42 -20.20 11.56
C PRO A 151 -2.24 -19.40 10.53
N LYS A 152 -2.53 -18.13 10.85
CA LYS A 152 -3.23 -17.22 9.92
C LYS A 152 -2.30 -16.98 8.72
N PRO A 153 -2.71 -17.35 7.49
CA PRO A 153 -1.93 -16.98 6.31
C PRO A 153 -1.99 -15.46 6.11
N PHE A 154 -0.91 -14.88 5.57
CA PHE A 154 -0.95 -13.53 5.03
C PHE A 154 -1.42 -13.62 3.58
N PRO A 155 -2.67 -13.24 3.26
CA PRO A 155 -3.16 -13.34 1.89
C PRO A 155 -2.35 -12.40 0.99
N PRO A 156 -1.82 -12.88 -0.15
CA PRO A 156 -1.22 -11.98 -1.12
C PRO A 156 -2.33 -11.16 -1.78
N LEU A 157 -2.07 -9.86 -2.00
CA LEU A 157 -2.94 -9.04 -2.84
C LEU A 157 -2.97 -9.64 -4.27
N PRO A 158 -4.13 -10.04 -4.79
CA PRO A 158 -4.21 -10.67 -6.11
C PRO A 158 -3.73 -9.73 -7.22
N ALA A 159 -3.24 -10.31 -8.31
CA ALA A 159 -2.81 -9.54 -9.48
C ALA A 159 -4.00 -9.04 -10.33
N THR A 160 -5.11 -9.76 -10.28
CA THR A 160 -6.37 -9.42 -10.95
C THR A 160 -7.54 -9.83 -10.05
N VAL A 161 -8.62 -9.05 -10.11
CA VAL A 161 -9.90 -9.37 -9.45
C VAL A 161 -11.00 -8.81 -10.33
N ALA A 162 -12.07 -9.56 -10.63
CA ALA A 162 -13.16 -9.03 -11.44
C ALA A 162 -14.13 -8.23 -10.58
N LEU A 163 -14.66 -7.12 -11.10
CA LEU A 163 -15.58 -6.25 -10.36
C LEU A 163 -16.86 -6.97 -9.93
N ARG A 164 -17.29 -7.98 -10.70
CA ARG A 164 -18.46 -8.83 -10.38
C ARG A 164 -18.24 -9.73 -9.17
N ASP A 165 -16.99 -10.00 -8.79
CA ASP A 165 -16.65 -10.88 -7.67
C ASP A 165 -16.53 -10.10 -6.35
N LEU A 166 -16.68 -8.78 -6.39
CA LEU A 166 -16.59 -7.90 -5.23
C LEU A 166 -17.99 -7.47 -4.75
N PRO A 167 -18.17 -7.29 -3.42
CA PRO A 167 -19.40 -6.70 -2.90
C PRO A 167 -19.50 -5.23 -3.34
N ALA A 168 -20.69 -4.77 -3.74
CA ALA A 168 -20.91 -3.35 -3.97
C ALA A 168 -20.85 -2.59 -2.62
N PRO A 169 -20.26 -1.37 -2.56
CA PRO A 169 -19.73 -0.55 -3.65
C PRO A 169 -18.18 -0.65 -3.82
N ALA A 170 -17.59 -1.83 -3.69
CA ALA A 170 -16.13 -1.95 -3.76
C ALA A 170 -15.58 -1.73 -5.18
N ILE A 171 -14.44 -1.03 -5.25
CA ILE A 171 -13.67 -0.73 -6.46
C ILE A 171 -12.46 -1.65 -6.64
N GLY A 172 -12.11 -2.42 -5.61
CA GLY A 172 -10.92 -3.27 -5.60
C GLY A 172 -10.71 -3.99 -4.28
N LEU A 173 -9.51 -4.53 -4.12
CA LEU A 173 -9.03 -5.13 -2.87
C LEU A 173 -7.81 -4.36 -2.37
N GLY A 174 -7.60 -4.32 -1.07
CA GLY A 174 -6.48 -3.60 -0.48
C GLY A 174 -6.20 -3.95 0.96
N GLY A 175 -5.16 -3.32 1.48
CA GLY A 175 -4.79 -3.44 2.89
C GLY A 175 -4.11 -4.76 3.24
N PRO A 176 -3.67 -4.90 4.49
CA PRO A 176 -2.91 -6.07 4.96
C PRO A 176 -3.74 -7.37 4.97
N ASP A 177 -5.06 -7.25 5.10
CA ASP A 177 -5.98 -8.39 5.14
C ASP A 177 -6.66 -8.66 3.79
N VAL A 178 -6.30 -7.91 2.73
CA VAL A 178 -6.86 -8.06 1.37
C VAL A 178 -8.39 -7.99 1.38
N THR A 179 -8.90 -6.88 1.91
CA THR A 179 -10.33 -6.62 2.05
C THR A 179 -10.86 -5.77 0.89
N PRO A 180 -12.17 -5.84 0.58
CA PRO A 180 -12.80 -4.90 -0.34
C PRO A 180 -12.50 -3.45 0.04
N VAL A 181 -12.12 -2.65 -0.95
CA VAL A 181 -11.89 -1.20 -0.83
C VAL A 181 -13.02 -0.50 -1.55
N ASP A 182 -13.70 0.40 -0.85
CA ASP A 182 -14.73 1.29 -1.38
C ASP A 182 -14.29 2.76 -1.28
N LEU A 183 -15.07 3.63 -1.92
CA LEU A 183 -14.93 5.08 -1.83
C LEU A 183 -16.29 5.69 -1.55
N ASP A 184 -16.40 6.41 -0.44
CA ASP A 184 -17.53 7.26 -0.15
C ASP A 184 -17.28 8.67 -0.71
N LEU A 185 -17.92 9.00 -1.83
CA LEU A 185 -17.76 10.31 -2.48
C LEU A 185 -18.88 11.30 -2.14
N PHE A 186 -19.92 10.87 -1.41
CA PHE A 186 -21.14 11.66 -1.23
C PHE A 186 -21.60 11.81 0.23
N ASP A 187 -21.02 11.09 1.19
CA ASP A 187 -21.38 11.26 2.59
C ASP A 187 -20.20 11.83 3.40
N LEU A 188 -19.32 10.99 3.95
CA LEU A 188 -18.24 11.39 4.87
C LEU A 188 -16.87 11.52 4.19
N GLY A 189 -16.68 10.90 3.02
CA GLY A 189 -15.40 10.94 2.31
C GLY A 189 -15.25 12.14 1.37
N PRO A 190 -14.02 12.42 0.90
CA PRO A 190 -13.79 13.53 -0.02
C PRO A 190 -14.40 13.21 -1.40
N HIS A 191 -15.09 14.18 -1.99
CA HIS A 191 -15.77 14.06 -3.28
C HIS A 191 -14.85 14.21 -4.49
N LEU A 192 -13.54 14.34 -4.26
CA LEU A 192 -12.51 14.53 -5.30
C LEU A 192 -11.57 13.32 -5.33
N VAL A 193 -11.35 12.76 -6.52
CA VAL A 193 -10.50 11.59 -6.73
C VAL A 193 -9.56 11.82 -7.91
N LEU A 194 -8.28 11.51 -7.71
CA LEU A 194 -7.24 11.48 -8.74
C LEU A 194 -6.72 10.06 -8.86
N VAL A 195 -6.75 9.50 -10.06
CA VAL A 195 -6.09 8.25 -10.42
C VAL A 195 -4.99 8.56 -11.43
N SER A 196 -3.74 8.40 -11.00
CA SER A 196 -2.59 8.69 -11.84
C SER A 196 -1.59 7.56 -11.94
N GLY A 197 -0.91 7.49 -13.06
CA GLY A 197 0.08 6.46 -13.36
C GLY A 197 0.57 6.55 -14.81
N PRO A 198 1.62 5.79 -15.17
CA PRO A 198 2.13 5.72 -16.52
C PRO A 198 1.13 5.05 -17.47
N SER A 199 1.40 5.14 -18.78
CA SER A 199 0.64 4.39 -19.80
C SER A 199 0.64 2.89 -19.50
N GLY A 200 -0.50 2.23 -19.68
CA GLY A 200 -0.67 0.80 -19.39
C GLY A 200 -0.86 0.44 -17.90
N SER A 201 -0.84 1.42 -16.98
CA SER A 201 -1.01 1.16 -15.54
C SER A 201 -2.44 0.79 -15.11
N GLY A 202 -3.43 0.96 -16.00
CA GLY A 202 -4.84 0.63 -15.71
C GLY A 202 -5.75 1.84 -15.41
N ARG A 203 -5.29 3.08 -15.64
CA ARG A 203 -6.06 4.33 -15.40
C ARG A 203 -7.47 4.31 -16.00
N SER A 204 -7.61 3.98 -17.28
CA SER A 204 -8.92 3.95 -17.95
C SER A 204 -9.83 2.83 -17.43
N ASN A 205 -9.24 1.71 -16.98
CA ASN A 205 -10.00 0.67 -16.29
C ASN A 205 -10.47 1.16 -14.90
N ALA A 206 -9.63 1.88 -14.14
CA ALA A 206 -10.04 2.49 -12.88
C ALA A 206 -11.18 3.49 -13.08
N ALA A 207 -11.12 4.33 -14.12
CA ALA A 207 -12.21 5.23 -14.50
C ALA A 207 -13.52 4.46 -14.75
N LEU A 208 -13.46 3.38 -15.53
CA LEU A 208 -14.59 2.50 -15.80
C LEU A 208 -15.16 1.84 -14.54
N VAL A 209 -14.29 1.32 -13.66
CA VAL A 209 -14.70 0.72 -12.39
C VAL A 209 -15.44 1.73 -11.54
N MET A 210 -14.86 2.92 -11.31
CA MET A 210 -15.47 3.95 -10.48
C MET A 210 -16.82 4.39 -11.06
N ALA A 211 -16.89 4.66 -12.36
CA ALA A 211 -18.14 5.03 -13.02
C ALA A 211 -19.21 3.91 -12.91
N THR A 212 -18.81 2.65 -13.10
CA THR A 212 -19.73 1.49 -12.96
C THR A 212 -20.25 1.36 -11.54
N VAL A 213 -19.38 1.49 -10.53
CA VAL A 213 -19.77 1.43 -9.12
C VAL A 213 -20.71 2.57 -8.75
N LEU A 214 -20.44 3.78 -9.24
CA LEU A 214 -21.31 4.95 -9.03
C LEU A 214 -22.70 4.76 -9.64
N LEU A 215 -22.78 4.29 -10.89
CA LEU A 215 -24.05 3.98 -11.55
C LEU A 215 -24.83 2.92 -10.77
N ARG A 216 -24.17 1.84 -10.30
CA ARG A 216 -24.79 0.81 -9.45
C ARG A 216 -25.30 1.34 -8.11
N ALA A 217 -24.68 2.41 -7.59
CA ALA A 217 -25.12 3.11 -6.39
C ALA A 217 -26.24 4.14 -6.65
N GLY A 218 -26.74 4.25 -7.90
CA GLY A 218 -27.79 5.19 -8.27
C GLY A 218 -27.28 6.63 -8.48
N VAL A 219 -25.97 6.84 -8.59
CA VAL A 219 -25.37 8.15 -8.89
C VAL A 219 -25.33 8.35 -10.41
N ARG A 220 -25.76 9.52 -10.89
CA ARG A 220 -25.64 9.86 -12.32
C ARG A 220 -24.18 10.11 -12.69
N VAL A 221 -23.76 9.65 -13.86
CA VAL A 221 -22.37 9.81 -14.32
C VAL A 221 -22.32 10.58 -15.62
N LEU A 222 -21.53 11.66 -15.64
CA LEU A 222 -21.00 12.27 -16.84
C LEU A 222 -19.60 11.69 -17.12
N ALA A 223 -19.50 10.86 -18.15
CA ALA A 223 -18.23 10.33 -18.66
C ALA A 223 -17.63 11.29 -19.70
N VAL A 224 -16.43 11.79 -19.44
CA VAL A 224 -15.70 12.70 -20.33
C VAL A 224 -14.38 12.06 -20.71
N GLY A 225 -14.00 12.09 -21.98
CA GLY A 225 -12.66 11.64 -22.37
C GLY A 225 -12.48 11.55 -23.89
N PRO A 226 -11.27 11.20 -24.35
CA PRO A 226 -10.97 11.06 -25.76
C PRO A 226 -11.90 10.04 -26.45
N PRO A 227 -12.16 10.16 -27.77
CA PRO A 227 -13.09 9.24 -28.48
C PRO A 227 -12.72 7.76 -28.41
N ARG A 228 -11.45 7.43 -28.12
CA ARG A 228 -10.97 6.05 -27.96
C ARG A 228 -11.08 5.52 -26.54
N SER A 229 -11.40 6.38 -25.57
CA SER A 229 -11.51 5.99 -24.16
C SER A 229 -12.57 4.90 -23.99
N PRO A 230 -12.28 3.82 -23.25
CA PRO A 230 -13.26 2.81 -22.95
C PRO A 230 -14.35 3.35 -22.00
N LEU A 231 -14.06 4.37 -21.17
CA LEU A 231 -15.04 5.04 -20.31
C LEU A 231 -16.26 5.53 -21.10
N VAL A 232 -16.00 6.23 -22.21
CA VAL A 232 -17.03 6.84 -23.07
C VAL A 232 -17.75 5.81 -23.94
N ARG A 233 -17.11 4.66 -24.22
CA ARG A 233 -17.63 3.65 -25.16
C ARG A 233 -18.39 2.51 -24.49
N SER A 234 -18.11 2.22 -23.23
CA SER A 234 -18.54 0.99 -22.56
C SER A 234 -19.66 1.16 -21.54
N LEU A 235 -20.09 2.41 -21.25
CA LEU A 235 -21.10 2.70 -20.24
C LEU A 235 -22.37 3.30 -20.87
N PRO A 236 -23.34 2.47 -21.29
CA PRO A 236 -24.57 2.95 -21.94
C PRO A 236 -25.48 3.75 -20.99
N GLU A 237 -25.38 3.51 -19.68
CA GLU A 237 -26.18 4.21 -18.65
C GLU A 237 -25.58 5.59 -18.27
N ALA A 238 -24.32 5.85 -18.62
CA ALA A 238 -23.68 7.14 -18.39
C ALA A 238 -24.02 8.12 -19.53
N ARG A 239 -24.15 9.41 -19.20
CA ARG A 239 -24.07 10.45 -20.23
C ARG A 239 -22.61 10.58 -20.62
N ALA A 240 -22.29 10.46 -21.92
CA ALA A 240 -20.90 10.45 -22.37
C ALA A 240 -20.61 11.59 -23.35
N LEU A 241 -19.47 12.26 -23.17
CA LEU A 241 -18.94 13.28 -24.06
C LEU A 241 -17.57 12.84 -24.59
N ALA A 242 -17.52 12.48 -25.87
CA ALA A 242 -16.32 12.04 -26.57
C ALA A 242 -15.58 13.24 -27.20
N GLY A 243 -14.32 13.47 -26.80
CA GLY A 243 -13.52 14.58 -27.34
C GLY A 243 -12.28 14.87 -26.49
N THR A 244 -11.45 15.80 -26.97
CA THR A 244 -10.27 16.31 -26.23
C THR A 244 -10.38 17.78 -25.90
N ALA A 245 -11.36 18.49 -26.48
CA ALA A 245 -11.65 19.89 -26.20
C ALA A 245 -13.15 20.05 -25.98
N PHE A 246 -13.52 20.63 -24.86
CA PHE A 246 -14.92 20.85 -24.47
C PHE A 246 -15.12 22.29 -24.05
N THR A 247 -16.31 22.83 -24.29
CA THR A 247 -16.73 24.10 -23.71
C THR A 247 -17.41 23.83 -22.37
N ASP A 248 -17.28 24.74 -21.42
CA ASP A 248 -18.02 24.68 -20.16
C ASP A 248 -19.54 24.60 -20.38
N ALA A 249 -20.05 25.29 -21.41
CA ALA A 249 -21.46 25.21 -21.81
C ALA A 249 -21.89 23.77 -22.15
N ALA A 250 -21.08 23.03 -22.94
CA ALA A 250 -21.39 21.65 -23.31
C ALA A 250 -21.37 20.70 -22.09
N LEU A 251 -20.45 20.92 -21.15
CA LEU A 251 -20.42 20.14 -19.90
C LEU A 251 -21.67 20.39 -19.06
N ARG A 252 -22.10 21.65 -18.96
CA ARG A 252 -23.29 22.04 -18.19
C ARG A 252 -24.57 21.51 -18.83
N GLU A 253 -24.74 21.67 -20.13
CA GLU A 253 -25.86 21.09 -20.90
C GLU A 253 -25.96 19.57 -20.69
N ALA A 254 -24.82 18.87 -20.68
CA ALA A 254 -24.80 17.44 -20.48
C ALA A 254 -25.27 17.00 -19.07
N VAL A 255 -25.09 17.83 -18.04
CA VAL A 255 -25.55 17.54 -16.67
C VAL A 255 -26.90 18.17 -16.32
N GLU A 256 -27.53 18.94 -17.21
CA GLU A 256 -28.89 19.48 -16.98
C GLU A 256 -29.90 18.37 -16.67
N ALA A 257 -29.78 17.23 -17.36
CA ALA A 257 -30.62 16.06 -17.10
C ALA A 257 -30.42 15.42 -15.71
N PHE A 258 -29.41 15.85 -14.95
CA PHE A 258 -29.10 15.37 -13.59
C PHE A 258 -29.59 16.33 -12.50
N GLU A 259 -30.33 17.38 -12.87
CA GLU A 259 -30.79 18.39 -11.92
C GLU A 259 -31.56 17.76 -10.74
N GLY A 260 -31.17 18.13 -9.52
CA GLY A 260 -31.77 17.59 -8.29
C GLY A 260 -31.24 16.23 -7.86
N GLU A 261 -30.43 15.55 -8.67
CA GLU A 261 -29.82 14.25 -8.35
C GLU A 261 -28.34 14.38 -7.96
N ARG A 262 -27.82 13.35 -7.28
CA ARG A 262 -26.38 13.20 -7.03
C ARG A 262 -25.70 12.76 -8.33
N TYR A 263 -24.61 13.42 -8.70
CA TYR A 263 -23.87 13.05 -9.90
C TYR A 263 -22.35 13.16 -9.75
N ALA A 264 -21.64 12.41 -10.58
CA ALA A 264 -20.19 12.45 -10.67
C ALA A 264 -19.74 12.80 -12.10
N VAL A 265 -18.69 13.60 -12.22
CA VAL A 265 -17.97 13.82 -13.48
C VAL A 265 -16.72 12.94 -13.45
N VAL A 266 -16.63 12.00 -14.38
CA VAL A 266 -15.47 11.10 -14.52
C VAL A 266 -14.75 11.47 -15.80
N VAL A 267 -13.52 11.93 -15.68
CA VAL A 267 -12.68 12.35 -16.81
C VAL A 267 -11.56 11.33 -17.01
N ASP A 268 -11.58 10.61 -18.13
CA ASP A 268 -10.49 9.72 -18.55
C ASP A 268 -9.50 10.46 -19.46
N ASP A 269 -8.23 10.07 -19.37
CA ASP A 269 -7.07 10.79 -19.94
C ASP A 269 -7.18 12.32 -19.75
N PHE A 270 -7.44 12.78 -18.52
CA PHE A 270 -7.63 14.21 -18.24
C PHE A 270 -6.46 15.07 -18.71
N ASP A 271 -5.24 14.52 -18.78
CA ASP A 271 -4.05 15.23 -19.23
C ASP A 271 -4.14 15.63 -20.73
N GLN A 272 -5.02 14.98 -21.50
CA GLN A 272 -5.31 15.29 -22.90
C GLN A 272 -6.59 16.12 -23.09
N VAL A 273 -7.31 16.42 -22.02
CA VAL A 273 -8.59 17.14 -22.05
C VAL A 273 -8.38 18.61 -21.74
N THR A 274 -9.01 19.48 -22.52
CA THR A 274 -9.10 20.92 -22.24
C THR A 274 -10.55 21.34 -22.10
N VAL A 275 -10.84 22.14 -21.09
CA VAL A 275 -12.16 22.77 -20.87
C VAL A 275 -12.02 24.27 -21.02
N THR A 276 -12.69 24.83 -22.01
CA THR A 276 -12.73 26.28 -22.23
C THR A 276 -13.81 26.90 -21.34
N PRO A 277 -13.46 27.85 -20.45
CA PRO A 277 -14.42 28.53 -19.59
C PRO A 277 -15.37 29.42 -20.39
N ARG A 278 -16.52 29.76 -19.77
CA ARG A 278 -17.42 30.78 -20.32
C ARG A 278 -16.90 32.17 -19.97
N GLU A 279 -17.06 33.09 -20.91
CA GLU A 279 -16.83 34.51 -20.70
C GLU A 279 -18.18 35.22 -20.48
N GLN A 280 -18.29 36.02 -19.42
CA GLN A 280 -19.43 36.90 -19.20
C GLN A 280 -18.92 38.34 -19.06
N GLY A 281 -19.05 39.11 -20.14
CA GLY A 281 -18.42 40.42 -20.23
C GLY A 281 -16.90 40.30 -20.34
N PHE A 282 -16.16 40.85 -19.38
CA PHE A 282 -14.70 40.74 -19.29
C PHE A 282 -14.22 39.70 -18.26
N ASP A 283 -15.15 39.03 -17.59
CA ASP A 283 -14.85 38.06 -16.53
C ASP A 283 -14.89 36.63 -17.06
N THR A 284 -13.85 35.85 -16.73
CA THR A 284 -13.81 34.40 -16.95
C THR A 284 -14.52 33.70 -15.79
N LEU A 285 -15.63 33.02 -16.09
CA LEU A 285 -16.38 32.30 -15.07
C LEU A 285 -15.75 30.92 -14.77
N PRO A 286 -15.90 30.41 -13.54
CA PRO A 286 -15.49 29.04 -13.21
C PRO A 286 -16.17 28.00 -14.11
N THR A 287 -15.40 26.99 -14.51
CA THR A 287 -15.94 25.84 -15.24
C THR A 287 -16.73 24.93 -14.31
N LEU A 288 -17.56 24.03 -14.86
CA LEU A 288 -18.25 22.99 -14.11
C LEU A 288 -17.27 22.14 -13.28
N VAL A 289 -16.11 21.82 -13.85
CA VAL A 289 -15.08 21.04 -13.16
C VAL A 289 -14.52 21.81 -11.96
N GLN A 290 -14.38 23.13 -12.10
CA GLN A 290 -13.93 24.02 -11.01
C GLN A 290 -14.99 24.21 -9.94
N ASP A 291 -16.26 24.32 -10.31
CA ASP A 291 -17.37 24.42 -9.35
C ASP A 291 -17.39 23.20 -8.42
N ILE A 292 -17.18 21.99 -8.96
CA ILE A 292 -17.19 20.73 -8.19
C ILE A 292 -16.08 20.72 -7.13
N LEU A 293 -14.98 21.46 -7.31
CA LEU A 293 -13.91 21.52 -6.31
C LEU A 293 -14.36 22.16 -4.99
N ALA A 294 -15.42 22.97 -5.00
CA ALA A 294 -15.87 23.67 -3.82
C ALA A 294 -16.36 22.68 -2.74
N PRO A 295 -15.97 22.86 -1.46
CA PRO A 295 -16.45 22.01 -0.37
C PRO A 295 -17.97 22.00 -0.19
N SER A 296 -18.67 23.05 -0.67
CA SER A 296 -20.14 23.14 -0.67
C SER A 296 -20.82 22.11 -1.57
N GLU A 297 -20.07 21.50 -2.51
CA GLU A 297 -20.58 20.48 -3.42
C GLU A 297 -20.52 19.06 -2.83
N LEU A 298 -19.87 18.90 -1.67
CA LEU A 298 -19.82 17.62 -0.95
C LEU A 298 -21.24 17.08 -0.73
N GLY A 299 -21.43 15.82 -1.11
CA GLY A 299 -22.72 15.12 -1.05
C GLY A 299 -23.72 15.43 -2.15
N ARG A 300 -23.33 16.30 -3.10
CA ARG A 300 -24.10 16.59 -4.31
C ARG A 300 -23.36 16.20 -5.58
N ARG A 301 -22.08 16.56 -5.67
CA ARG A 301 -21.26 16.37 -6.87
C ARG A 301 -19.90 15.78 -6.51
N ALA A 302 -19.40 14.91 -7.37
CA ALA A 302 -18.06 14.35 -7.25
C ALA A 302 -17.26 14.50 -8.55
N LEU A 303 -15.94 14.58 -8.43
CA LEU A 303 -15.02 14.64 -9.56
C LEU A 303 -14.00 13.51 -9.48
N VAL A 304 -13.89 12.74 -10.55
CA VAL A 304 -12.88 11.68 -10.71
C VAL A 304 -12.02 12.01 -11.93
N LEU A 305 -10.73 12.23 -11.71
CA LEU A 305 -9.75 12.49 -12.76
C LEU A 305 -8.85 11.26 -12.93
N CYS A 306 -8.85 10.64 -14.11
CA CYS A 306 -7.97 9.52 -14.45
C CYS A 306 -7.02 9.92 -15.59
N GLY A 307 -5.70 9.85 -15.40
CA GLY A 307 -4.74 10.38 -16.37
C GLY A 307 -3.32 10.50 -15.82
N ASP A 308 -2.39 11.03 -16.61
CA ASP A 308 -1.01 11.25 -16.15
C ASP A 308 -0.92 12.65 -15.56
N ALA A 309 -0.85 12.75 -14.23
CA ALA A 309 -0.79 14.02 -13.53
C ALA A 309 0.62 14.61 -13.52
N THR A 310 1.65 13.82 -13.83
CA THR A 310 3.05 14.22 -13.73
C THR A 310 3.33 15.51 -14.51
N PRO A 311 2.93 15.65 -15.79
CA PRO A 311 3.19 16.87 -16.53
C PRO A 311 2.46 18.10 -15.97
N LEU A 312 1.33 17.92 -15.27
CA LEU A 312 0.58 19.03 -14.67
C LEU A 312 1.21 19.45 -13.33
N LEU A 313 1.61 18.47 -12.51
CA LEU A 313 2.25 18.70 -11.21
C LEU A 313 3.63 19.33 -11.35
N GLU A 314 4.38 18.96 -12.39
CA GLU A 314 5.67 19.56 -12.73
C GLU A 314 5.54 20.92 -13.45
N GLY A 315 4.32 21.37 -13.75
CA GLY A 315 4.06 22.66 -14.41
C GLY A 315 4.30 22.68 -15.93
N HIS A 316 4.50 21.52 -16.57
CA HIS A 316 4.65 21.39 -18.02
C HIS A 316 3.32 21.56 -18.79
N ARG A 317 2.17 21.37 -18.14
CA ARG A 317 0.82 21.60 -18.69
C ARG A 317 -0.04 22.42 -17.73
N ARG A 318 -0.92 23.26 -18.29
CA ARG A 318 -1.80 24.16 -17.52
C ARG A 318 -3.28 23.74 -17.49
N ALA A 319 -3.76 23.05 -18.51
CA ALA A 319 -5.14 22.58 -18.55
C ALA A 319 -5.38 21.63 -17.37
N LEU A 320 -6.44 21.87 -16.59
CA LEU A 320 -6.82 21.11 -15.39
C LEU A 320 -5.78 21.09 -14.24
N ALA A 321 -4.75 21.93 -14.28
CA ALA A 321 -3.67 21.91 -13.28
C ALA A 321 -4.15 22.36 -11.88
N GLY A 322 -5.09 23.30 -11.81
CA GLY A 322 -5.67 23.75 -10.54
C GLY A 322 -6.53 22.68 -9.88
N GLU A 323 -7.30 21.97 -10.70
CA GLU A 323 -8.17 20.86 -10.34
C GLU A 323 -7.34 19.70 -9.78
N VAL A 324 -6.29 19.29 -10.49
CA VAL A 324 -5.36 18.26 -10.01
C VAL A 324 -4.68 18.68 -8.71
N SER A 325 -4.22 19.93 -8.62
CA SER A 325 -3.58 20.46 -7.42
C SER A 325 -4.54 20.45 -6.21
N GLU A 326 -5.81 20.78 -6.44
CA GLU A 326 -6.84 20.71 -5.41
C GLU A 326 -7.08 19.26 -4.96
N VAL A 327 -7.19 18.31 -5.88
CA VAL A 327 -7.38 16.89 -5.52
C VAL A 327 -6.18 16.36 -4.74
N VAL A 328 -4.95 16.72 -5.10
CA VAL A 328 -3.74 16.35 -4.32
C VAL A 328 -3.77 16.95 -2.91
N ARG A 329 -4.37 18.13 -2.75
CA ARG A 329 -4.47 18.82 -1.46
C ARG A 329 -5.56 18.23 -0.55
N SER A 330 -6.74 17.95 -1.09
CA SER A 330 -7.95 17.68 -0.29
C SER A 330 -8.69 16.38 -0.64
N GLY A 331 -8.32 15.71 -1.74
CA GLY A 331 -9.01 14.53 -2.27
C GLY A 331 -8.35 13.18 -1.96
N VAL A 332 -8.94 12.12 -2.54
CA VAL A 332 -8.32 10.79 -2.63
C VAL A 332 -7.39 10.74 -3.82
N ARG A 333 -6.23 10.11 -3.64
CA ARG A 333 -5.22 9.92 -4.70
C ARG A 333 -4.86 8.46 -4.85
N PHE A 334 -4.88 7.96 -6.08
CA PHE A 334 -4.35 6.66 -6.46
C PHE A 334 -3.12 6.87 -7.32
N VAL A 335 -1.99 6.34 -6.88
CA VAL A 335 -0.74 6.32 -7.66
C VAL A 335 -0.50 4.89 -8.14
N LEU A 336 -0.83 4.62 -9.39
CA LEU A 336 -0.71 3.32 -10.05
C LEU A 336 0.73 3.08 -10.50
N THR A 337 1.21 1.85 -10.28
CA THR A 337 2.55 1.37 -10.67
C THR A 337 3.65 2.41 -10.44
N PRO A 338 3.87 2.87 -9.20
CA PRO A 338 4.87 3.88 -8.91
C PRO A 338 6.27 3.30 -9.12
N THR A 339 6.97 3.76 -10.16
CA THR A 339 8.34 3.32 -10.48
C THR A 339 9.42 4.33 -10.10
N SER A 340 9.04 5.52 -9.63
CA SER A 340 9.96 6.61 -9.31
C SER A 340 9.55 7.36 -8.04
N ARG A 341 10.53 7.66 -7.20
CA ARG A 341 10.35 8.45 -5.98
C ARG A 341 9.90 9.87 -6.25
N VAL A 342 10.44 10.49 -7.29
CA VAL A 342 10.07 11.86 -7.69
C VAL A 342 8.58 11.87 -8.04
N HIS A 343 8.15 10.94 -8.88
CA HIS A 343 6.75 10.81 -9.29
C HIS A 343 5.81 10.62 -8.09
N ALA A 344 6.12 9.71 -7.15
CA ALA A 344 5.30 9.53 -5.96
C ALA A 344 5.22 10.80 -5.09
N ARG A 345 6.34 11.53 -4.93
CA ARG A 345 6.41 12.73 -4.11
C ARG A 345 5.56 13.87 -4.66
N GLU A 346 5.55 14.07 -5.97
CA GLU A 346 4.71 15.09 -6.62
C GLU A 346 3.22 14.84 -6.38
N HIS A 347 2.82 13.58 -6.21
CA HIS A 347 1.46 13.19 -5.84
C HIS A 347 1.17 13.34 -4.33
N GLY A 348 2.12 13.81 -3.54
CA GLY A 348 2.03 13.87 -2.08
C GLY A 348 2.09 12.50 -1.41
N VAL A 349 2.65 11.49 -2.08
CA VAL A 349 2.84 10.14 -1.55
C VAL A 349 4.32 9.91 -1.23
N ASN A 350 4.62 9.52 0.00
CA ASN A 350 5.96 9.11 0.39
C ASN A 350 6.04 7.58 0.39
N LEU A 351 6.88 7.04 -0.49
CA LEU A 351 7.12 5.60 -0.64
C LEU A 351 8.55 5.23 -0.26
N GLU A 352 8.67 4.06 0.34
CA GLU A 352 9.93 3.40 0.64
C GLU A 352 10.53 2.70 -0.59
N PRO A 353 11.84 2.40 -0.62
CA PRO A 353 12.50 1.79 -1.77
C PRO A 353 11.87 0.47 -2.24
N ASP A 354 11.34 -0.34 -1.32
CA ASP A 354 10.66 -1.62 -1.59
C ASP A 354 9.20 -1.46 -2.03
N GLN A 355 8.68 -0.24 -2.00
CA GLN A 355 7.30 0.07 -2.34
C GLN A 355 7.12 0.47 -3.82
N PHE A 356 8.21 0.63 -4.59
CA PHE A 356 8.14 0.94 -6.01
C PHE A 356 8.01 -0.33 -6.85
N PHE A 357 7.09 -0.34 -7.82
CA PHE A 357 6.84 -1.48 -8.71
C PHE A 357 6.23 -1.04 -10.05
N GLY A 358 6.52 -1.81 -11.11
CA GLY A 358 5.99 -1.58 -12.46
C GLY A 358 4.71 -2.35 -12.80
N GLY A 359 4.21 -3.18 -11.88
CA GLY A 359 3.00 -3.97 -12.08
C GLY A 359 2.62 -4.77 -10.83
N PRO A 360 1.53 -5.57 -10.91
CA PRO A 360 0.61 -5.75 -12.03
C PRO A 360 -0.25 -4.51 -12.35
N VAL A 361 -0.90 -4.52 -13.53
CA VAL A 361 -1.83 -3.48 -13.98
C VAL A 361 -2.97 -3.31 -12.96
N GLY A 362 -3.36 -2.07 -12.70
CA GLY A 362 -4.39 -1.71 -11.71
C GLY A 362 -3.89 -1.72 -10.26
N ARG A 363 -2.63 -2.09 -10.02
CA ARG A 363 -2.01 -1.99 -8.69
C ARG A 363 -1.47 -0.59 -8.45
N GLY A 364 -1.72 -0.07 -7.25
CA GLY A 364 -1.21 1.23 -6.84
C GLY A 364 -1.38 1.48 -5.36
N TYR A 365 -1.01 2.68 -4.91
CA TYR A 365 -1.31 3.13 -3.56
C TYR A 365 -2.46 4.12 -3.55
N MET A 366 -3.43 3.87 -2.68
CA MET A 366 -4.49 4.79 -2.33
C MET A 366 -4.05 5.65 -1.13
N GLY A 367 -4.02 6.96 -1.32
CA GLY A 367 -3.74 7.95 -0.28
C GLY A 367 -4.99 8.73 0.10
N VAL A 368 -5.33 8.74 1.38
CA VAL A 368 -6.38 9.60 1.97
C VAL A 368 -5.79 10.29 3.20
N GLY A 369 -5.61 11.60 3.11
CA GLY A 369 -4.85 12.35 4.12
C GLY A 369 -3.43 11.79 4.28
N ARG A 370 -3.13 11.25 5.48
CA ARG A 370 -1.85 10.61 5.81
C ARG A 370 -1.86 9.09 5.67
N ARG A 371 -3.04 8.48 5.47
CA ARG A 371 -3.16 7.03 5.31
C ARG A 371 -2.78 6.66 3.89
N LEU A 372 -1.93 5.65 3.76
CA LEU A 372 -1.52 5.08 2.49
C LEU A 372 -1.79 3.58 2.52
N GLU A 373 -2.46 3.07 1.49
CA GLU A 373 -2.86 1.68 1.42
C GLU A 373 -2.54 1.11 0.04
N LEU A 374 -1.91 -0.06 0.00
CA LEU A 374 -1.71 -0.77 -1.27
C LEU A 374 -3.04 -1.36 -1.71
N VAL A 375 -3.43 -1.09 -2.96
CA VAL A 375 -4.70 -1.51 -3.54
C VAL A 375 -4.51 -2.12 -4.92
N GLN A 376 -5.43 -3.01 -5.28
CA GLN A 376 -5.60 -3.58 -6.60
C GLN A 376 -7.01 -3.22 -7.08
N PHE A 377 -7.09 -2.38 -8.12
CA PHE A 377 -8.36 -2.11 -8.80
C PHE A 377 -8.91 -3.39 -9.41
N ALA A 378 -10.24 -3.51 -9.37
CA ALA A 378 -10.95 -4.55 -10.09
C ALA A 378 -10.86 -4.36 -11.61
N GLY A 379 -11.02 -5.43 -12.37
CA GLY A 379 -11.23 -5.39 -13.83
C GLY A 379 -12.71 -5.44 -14.16
N VAL A 380 -13.13 -4.67 -15.17
CA VAL A 380 -14.50 -4.69 -15.74
C VAL A 380 -14.60 -5.66 -16.90
#